data_AF-A1UQT2-F1
#
_entry.id   AF-A1UQT2-F1
#
_cell.length_a   1.000
_cell.length_b   1.000
_cell.length_c   1.000
_cell.angle_alpha   90.00
_cell.angle_beta   90.00
_cell.angle_gamma   90.00
#
_symmetry.space_group_name_H-M   'P 1'
#
loop_
_entity.id
_entity.type
_entity.pdbx_description
1 polymer ?
#
loop_
_entity_poly.entity_id
_entity_poly.type
_entity_poly.pdbx_seq_one_letter_code
_entity_poly.pdbx_strand_id
1 'polypeptide(L)'
;MSNTVEPQTKTVIIDWVEESRHQVTVRVPIDFSLDDCDLSDGLAELRDDGFQGLERSQIRVTEVSDDATAAEFFDPPRYDTSAAGS
;
A
#
# COMPACT_ATOMS: atom_id res chain seq x y z
N MET A 1 -22.68 21.32 -33.30
CA MET A 1 -22.82 21.02 -31.86
C MET A 1 -21.92 19.84 -31.58
N SER A 2 -20.78 20.06 -30.93
CA SER A 2 -19.89 18.96 -30.53
C SER A 2 -20.50 18.33 -29.29
N ASN A 3 -21.02 17.10 -29.44
CA ASN A 3 -21.39 16.30 -28.27
C ASN A 3 -20.09 15.89 -27.57
N THR A 4 -19.71 16.62 -26.53
CA THR A 4 -18.74 16.13 -25.55
C THR A 4 -19.47 15.05 -24.77
N VAL A 5 -19.25 13.77 -25.13
CA VAL A 5 -19.66 12.66 -24.28
C VAL A 5 -18.66 12.63 -23.13
N GLU A 6 -19.07 13.12 -21.97
CA GLU A 6 -18.29 12.94 -20.75
C GLU A 6 -18.09 11.43 -20.56
N PRO A 7 -16.85 10.97 -20.27
CA PRO A 7 -16.59 9.55 -20.07
C PRO A 7 -17.52 9.03 -18.97
N GLN A 8 -18.22 7.94 -19.24
CA GLN A 8 -19.05 7.29 -18.23
C GLN A 8 -18.14 6.79 -17.10
N THR A 9 -18.28 7.36 -15.91
CA THR A 9 -17.59 6.92 -14.71
C THR A 9 -18.50 6.03 -13.86
N LYS A 10 -17.89 5.17 -13.05
CA LYS A 10 -18.58 4.45 -11.97
C LYS A 10 -17.81 4.68 -10.68
N THR A 11 -18.51 4.59 -9.56
CA THR A 11 -17.85 4.67 -8.25
C THR A 11 -17.54 3.28 -7.73
N VAL A 12 -16.33 3.12 -7.21
CA VAL A 12 -15.87 1.92 -6.54
C VAL A 12 -15.25 2.27 -5.19
N ILE A 13 -15.35 1.37 -4.23
CA ILE A 13 -14.50 1.33 -3.05
C ILE A 13 -13.28 0.49 -3.41
N ILE A 14 -12.08 1.04 -3.23
CA ILE A 14 -10.82 0.31 -3.37
C ILE A 14 -10.22 0.16 -1.97
N ASP A 15 -10.14 -1.08 -1.48
CA ASP A 15 -9.53 -1.41 -0.20
C ASP A 15 -8.17 -2.06 -0.45
N TRP A 16 -7.16 -1.72 0.33
CA TRP A 16 -5.85 -2.38 0.33
C TRP A 16 -5.23 -2.35 1.72
N VAL A 17 -4.26 -3.24 1.95
CA VAL A 17 -3.42 -3.22 3.14
C VAL A 17 -2.06 -2.64 2.75
N GLU A 18 -1.50 -1.78 3.59
CA GLU A 18 -0.14 -1.27 3.44
C GLU A 18 0.73 -1.84 4.58
N GLU A 19 1.81 -2.51 4.22
CA GLU A 19 2.74 -3.17 5.13
C GLU A 19 4.11 -2.47 5.03
N SER A 20 4.58 -1.88 6.14
CA SER A 20 5.92 -1.28 6.20
C SER A 20 6.95 -2.32 6.64
N ARG A 21 8.03 -2.43 5.86
CA ARG A 21 9.14 -3.31 6.19
C ARG A 21 10.29 -2.50 6.76
N HIS A 22 10.71 -2.87 7.96
CA HIS A 22 11.86 -2.30 8.65
C HIS A 22 12.89 -3.40 8.91
N GLN A 23 14.17 -3.11 8.67
CA GLN A 23 15.27 -4.03 8.90
C GLN A 23 16.51 -3.25 9.32
N VAL A 24 17.05 -3.60 10.49
CA VAL A 24 18.23 -2.96 11.08
C VAL A 24 19.16 -4.03 11.65
N THR A 25 20.47 -3.78 11.55
CA THR A 25 21.48 -4.63 12.20
C THR A 25 22.01 -3.90 13.42
N VAL A 26 21.77 -4.46 14.61
CA VAL A 26 22.19 -3.88 15.91
C VAL A 26 23.12 -4.84 16.66
N ARG A 27 23.89 -4.29 17.61
CA ARG A 27 24.64 -5.10 18.58
C ARG A 27 23.78 -5.27 19.83
N VAL A 28 23.70 -6.49 20.34
CA VAL A 28 22.96 -6.85 21.56
C VAL A 28 23.89 -7.51 22.57
N PRO A 29 23.51 -7.62 23.86
CA PRO A 29 24.25 -8.41 24.86
C PRO A 29 24.46 -9.87 24.44
N ILE A 30 25.49 -10.53 24.99
CA ILE A 30 25.86 -11.92 24.64
C ILE A 30 24.76 -12.93 25.02
N ASP A 31 23.98 -12.60 26.04
CA ASP A 31 22.89 -13.36 26.61
C ASP A 31 21.50 -12.92 26.09
N PHE A 32 21.46 -12.12 25.01
CA PHE A 32 20.20 -11.68 24.39
C PHE A 32 19.29 -12.85 24.00
N SER A 33 18.04 -12.75 24.40
CA SER A 33 16.97 -13.71 24.15
C SER A 33 15.69 -12.97 23.77
N LEU A 34 15.04 -13.38 22.68
CA LEU A 34 13.80 -12.78 22.20
C LEU A 34 12.61 -13.05 23.12
N ASP A 35 12.62 -14.19 23.82
CA ASP A 35 11.54 -14.56 24.74
C ASP A 35 11.53 -13.70 26.01
N ASP A 36 12.66 -13.09 26.35
CA ASP A 36 12.86 -12.31 27.57
C ASP A 36 12.77 -10.78 27.34
N CYS A 37 12.64 -10.33 26.09
CA CYS A 37 12.68 -8.92 25.70
C CYS A 37 11.48 -8.51 24.85
N ASP A 38 10.75 -7.48 25.29
CA ASP A 38 9.77 -6.79 24.44
C ASP A 38 10.49 -5.75 23.57
N LEU A 39 10.54 -6.01 22.26
CA LEU A 39 11.21 -5.14 21.29
C LEU A 39 10.33 -4.01 20.77
N SER A 40 9.03 -3.99 21.09
CA SER A 40 8.07 -3.04 20.50
C SER A 40 8.49 -1.58 20.72
N ASP A 41 8.66 -1.17 21.98
CA ASP A 41 9.10 0.18 22.31
C ASP A 41 10.60 0.40 22.02
N GLY A 42 11.43 -0.62 22.25
CA GLY A 42 12.88 -0.51 22.09
C GLY A 42 13.32 -0.25 20.64
N LEU A 43 12.58 -0.77 19.65
CA LEU A 43 12.85 -0.48 18.23
C LEU A 43 12.56 0.99 17.88
N ALA A 44 11.60 1.63 18.55
CA ALA A 44 11.27 3.04 18.32
C ALA A 44 12.35 4.01 18.83
N GLU A 45 13.20 3.57 19.76
CA GLU A 45 14.33 4.37 20.28
C GLU A 45 15.57 4.33 19.39
N LEU A 46 15.59 3.47 18.36
CA LEU A 46 16.70 3.42 17.42
C LEU A 46 16.80 4.72 16.63
N ARG A 47 18.02 5.19 16.40
CA ARG A 47 18.27 6.38 15.58
C ARG A 47 17.96 6.17 14.10
N ASP A 48 18.08 4.94 13.65
CA ASP A 48 17.71 4.50 12.31
C ASP A 48 16.56 3.51 12.48
N ASP A 49 15.41 3.85 11.91
CA ASP A 49 14.21 3.01 11.96
C ASP A 49 14.30 1.81 11.02
N GLY A 50 15.36 1.72 10.21
CA GLY A 50 15.63 0.61 9.31
C GLY A 50 14.63 0.51 8.15
N PHE A 51 13.91 1.57 7.80
CA PHE A 51 12.87 1.53 6.76
C PHE A 51 13.42 1.02 5.41
N GLN A 52 12.82 -0.05 4.89
CA GLN A 52 13.18 -0.67 3.61
C GLN A 52 12.17 -0.35 2.51
N GLY A 53 10.92 -0.08 2.87
CA GLY A 53 9.87 0.22 1.91
C GLY A 53 8.47 -0.15 2.42
N LEU A 54 7.50 0.13 1.55
CA LEU A 54 6.10 -0.23 1.73
C LEU A 54 5.71 -1.25 0.66
N GLU A 55 4.99 -2.27 1.08
CA GLU A 55 4.28 -3.17 0.17
C GLU A 55 2.78 -2.92 0.31
N ARG A 56 2.07 -2.87 -0.82
CA ARG A 56 0.61 -2.81 -0.83
C ARG A 56 0.08 -4.16 -1.28
N SER A 57 -0.70 -4.79 -0.42
CA SER A 57 -1.23 -6.13 -0.61
C SER A 57 -2.76 -6.13 -0.48
N GLN A 58 -3.38 -7.27 -0.79
CA GLN A 58 -4.82 -7.50 -0.58
C GLN A 58 -5.75 -6.47 -1.24
N ILE A 59 -5.39 -5.97 -2.43
CA ILE A 59 -6.20 -4.99 -3.16
C ILE A 59 -7.56 -5.60 -3.55
N ARG A 60 -8.65 -4.96 -3.13
CA ARG A 60 -10.03 -5.35 -3.42
C ARG A 60 -10.79 -4.16 -3.98
N VAL A 61 -11.68 -4.42 -4.93
CA VAL A 61 -12.51 -3.40 -5.56
C VAL A 61 -13.96 -3.82 -5.47
N THR A 62 -14.80 -2.97 -4.90
CA THR A 62 -16.25 -3.20 -4.76
C THR A 62 -17.00 -2.06 -5.44
N GLU A 63 -17.89 -2.39 -6.38
CA GLU A 63 -18.77 -1.40 -7.00
C GLU A 63 -19.85 -0.93 -6.01
N VAL A 64 -20.16 0.36 -6.05
CA VAL A 64 -21.23 0.96 -5.23
C VAL A 64 -22.35 1.47 -6.12
N SER A 65 -23.59 1.19 -5.72
CA SER A 65 -24.77 1.31 -6.56
C SER A 65 -25.35 2.73 -6.66
N ASP A 66 -24.98 3.66 -5.77
CA ASP A 66 -25.62 4.98 -5.69
C ASP A 66 -24.62 6.13 -5.45
N ASP A 67 -24.92 7.25 -6.13
CA ASP A 67 -24.50 8.65 -6.02
C ASP A 67 -23.32 9.01 -5.09
N ALA A 68 -22.14 8.43 -5.35
CA ALA A 68 -20.90 8.96 -4.80
C ALA A 68 -20.37 10.08 -5.70
N THR A 69 -21.20 11.10 -5.96
CA THR A 69 -20.84 12.28 -6.75
C THR A 69 -19.71 13.09 -6.12
N ALA A 70 -19.41 12.88 -4.84
CA ALA A 70 -18.27 13.45 -4.13
C ALA A 70 -16.99 12.59 -4.19
N ALA A 71 -17.01 11.43 -4.85
CA ALA A 71 -15.82 10.57 -4.94
C ALA A 71 -14.75 11.22 -5.84
N GLU A 72 -13.49 11.07 -5.44
CA GLU A 72 -12.36 11.50 -6.24
C GLU A 72 -12.26 10.67 -7.54
N PHE A 73 -11.97 11.34 -8.65
CA PHE A 73 -11.67 10.66 -9.91
C PHE A 73 -10.25 10.09 -9.86
N PHE A 74 -10.13 8.78 -10.07
CA PHE A 74 -8.86 8.06 -10.11
C PHE A 74 -8.72 7.31 -11.46
N ASP A 75 -7.69 7.64 -12.24
CA ASP A 75 -7.33 6.93 -13.49
C ASP A 75 -6.05 6.12 -13.26
N PRO A 76 -6.15 4.80 -12.95
CA PRO A 76 -4.98 3.97 -12.72
C PRO A 76 -4.17 3.78 -14.00
N PRO A 77 -2.83 3.63 -13.90
CA PRO A 77 -2.00 3.36 -15.07
C PRO A 77 -2.44 2.06 -15.75
N ARG A 78 -2.57 2.10 -17.08
CA ARG A 78 -2.85 0.91 -17.89
C ARG A 78 -1.52 0.30 -18.31
N TYR A 79 -1.24 -0.92 -17.88
CA TYR A 79 -0.11 -1.69 -18.41
C TYR A 79 -0.51 -2.27 -19.77
N ASP A 80 0.20 -1.91 -20.84
CA ASP A 80 0.05 -2.56 -22.14
C ASP A 80 0.51 -4.02 -22.04
N THR A 81 -0.41 -4.97 -22.15
CA THR A 81 -0.10 -6.42 -22.17
C THR A 81 0.57 -6.89 -23.48
N SER A 82 1.06 -5.99 -24.32
CA SER A 82 1.56 -6.28 -25.67
C SER A 82 3.06 -6.65 -25.73
N ALA A 83 3.74 -6.84 -24.59
CA ALA A 83 5.19 -7.09 -24.56
C ALA A 83 5.58 -8.40 -23.83
N ALA A 84 4.78 -9.45 -23.94
CA ALA A 84 5.18 -10.81 -23.53
C ALA A 84 5.13 -11.74 -24.76
N GLY A 85 6.16 -11.65 -25.59
CA GLY A 85 6.31 -12.49 -26.78
C GLY A 85 7.53 -12.11 -27.60
N SER A 86 8.71 -12.54 -27.17
CA SER A 86 9.90 -12.72 -28.02
C SER A 86 10.73 -13.86 -27.47
#